data_AF-A0A135VYK9-F1
#
_entry.id   AF-A0A135VYK9-F1
#
_cell.length_a   1.000
_cell.length_b   1.000
_cell.length_c   1.000
_cell.angle_alpha   90.00
_cell.angle_beta   90.00
_cell.angle_gamma   90.00
#
_symmetry.space_group_name_H-M   'P 1'
#
loop_
_entity.id
_entity.type
_entity.pdbx_description
1 polymer ?
#
loop_
_entity_poly.entity_id
_entity_poly.type
_entity_poly.pdbx_seq_one_letter_code
_entity_poly.pdbx_strand_id
1 'polypeptide(L)'
;WLQQQRDNDAFISIPDYRRKILGDRVDSITWDESFAVTLEISACQYFPWVIEEAKQSIKNQDLMPGRFIRVRNMSEQTGDNDVIAFAAAMQIVDASYVETLDTKGTFPGPDGAPVNIHLGGPDTITGYFGGVGMPNDFALKWADEYLHYYTEYGVKQVLNINPGSVLVGYMMHKLGIDMEFKISVYMGNDNPFACLWTLMTAKLFSRDDGTSPLIGFNLSNSVNNETIELGAYVRESFGFEDVVRIEHHITETYKHIVRQPYDRLDELVQLADHVKNISAKHEGAPPDIDRKREHPSDILDYFRQKAEIIGAGEMPMLLRNYLDKHDAVNRTARALTENGLSFIAAQKLHKK
;
A
#
# COMPACT_ATOMS: atom_id res chain seq x y z
N TRP A 1 -8.94 7.45 -21.84
CA TRP A 1 -9.90 8.21 -21.02
C TRP A 1 -9.22 8.92 -19.85
N LEU A 2 -8.58 8.23 -18.91
CA LEU A 2 -7.94 8.86 -17.73
C LEU A 2 -6.94 9.97 -18.11
N GLN A 3 -6.07 9.70 -19.09
CA GLN A 3 -5.15 10.69 -19.65
C GLN A 3 -5.87 11.95 -20.17
N GLN A 4 -6.99 11.78 -20.87
CA GLN A 4 -7.78 12.90 -21.37
C GLN A 4 -8.39 13.72 -20.23
N GLN A 5 -8.87 13.07 -19.16
CA GLN A 5 -9.41 13.80 -18.00
C GLN A 5 -8.31 14.60 -17.29
N ARG A 6 -7.11 14.03 -17.15
CA ARG A 6 -5.94 14.74 -16.65
C ARG A 6 -5.60 15.94 -17.53
N ASP A 7 -5.47 15.74 -18.84
CA ASP A 7 -5.05 16.77 -19.79
C ASP A 7 -6.09 17.91 -19.90
N ASN A 8 -7.35 17.63 -19.56
CA ASN A 8 -8.43 18.60 -19.48
C ASN A 8 -8.54 19.29 -18.10
N ASP A 9 -7.63 19.02 -17.17
CA ASP A 9 -7.66 19.56 -15.80
C ASP A 9 -8.99 19.27 -15.07
N ALA A 10 -9.56 18.07 -15.28
CA ALA A 10 -10.85 17.69 -14.71
C ALA A 10 -10.81 17.44 -13.19
N PHE A 11 -9.63 17.29 -12.59
CA PHE A 11 -9.43 17.00 -11.18
C PHE A 11 -9.21 18.29 -10.38
N ILE A 12 -9.66 18.31 -9.12
CA ILE A 12 -9.44 19.46 -8.25
C ILE A 12 -7.94 19.70 -8.00
N SER A 13 -7.50 20.95 -8.03
CA SER A 13 -6.13 21.34 -7.68
C SER A 13 -5.91 21.26 -6.16
N ILE A 14 -4.66 21.13 -5.70
CA ILE A 14 -4.35 21.14 -4.26
C ILE A 14 -4.75 22.48 -3.61
N PRO A 15 -4.48 23.66 -4.20
CA PRO A 15 -4.95 24.94 -3.68
C PRO A 15 -6.48 25.02 -3.55
N ASP A 16 -7.22 24.59 -4.59
CA ASP A 16 -8.68 24.62 -4.56
C ASP A 16 -9.25 23.63 -3.53
N TYR A 17 -8.61 22.46 -3.38
CA TYR A 17 -8.98 21.50 -2.35
C TYR A 17 -8.78 22.10 -0.95
N ARG A 18 -7.60 22.67 -0.67
CA ARG A 18 -7.33 23.32 0.62
C ARG A 18 -8.31 24.46 0.90
N ARG A 19 -8.64 25.29 -0.10
CA ARG A 19 -9.65 26.37 0.03
C ARG A 19 -11.07 25.82 0.21
N LYS A 20 -11.44 24.72 -0.47
CA LYS A 20 -12.73 24.02 -0.25
C LYS A 20 -12.90 23.55 1.20
N ILE A 21 -11.81 23.16 1.86
CA ILE A 21 -11.84 22.71 3.26
C ILE A 21 -11.79 23.88 4.26
N LEU A 22 -10.88 24.83 4.07
CA LEU A 22 -10.57 25.87 5.06
C LEU A 22 -11.22 27.23 4.81
N GLY A 23 -11.74 27.47 3.60
CA GLY A 23 -12.11 28.80 3.14
C GLY A 23 -10.91 29.75 3.16
N ASP A 24 -11.13 31.01 3.55
CA ASP A 24 -10.11 32.06 3.56
C ASP A 24 -8.98 31.82 4.58
N ARG A 25 -9.17 30.91 5.55
CA ARG A 25 -8.12 30.53 6.50
C ARG A 25 -6.89 29.96 5.80
N VAL A 26 -7.05 29.39 4.60
CA VAL A 26 -5.94 28.82 3.82
C VAL A 26 -4.83 29.83 3.55
N ASP A 27 -5.18 31.11 3.38
CA ASP A 27 -4.25 32.19 3.03
C ASP A 27 -3.34 32.59 4.21
N SER A 28 -3.64 32.10 5.41
CA SER A 28 -2.86 32.33 6.64
C SER A 28 -1.92 31.18 7.02
N ILE A 29 -2.00 30.05 6.30
CA ILE A 29 -1.25 28.83 6.62
C ILE A 29 -0.01 28.73 5.73
N THR A 30 1.14 28.52 6.35
CA THR A 30 2.36 28.09 5.64
C THR A 30 2.40 26.57 5.68
N TRP A 31 2.42 25.94 4.51
CA TRP A 31 2.41 24.49 4.37
C TRP A 31 3.85 23.98 4.33
N ASP A 32 4.24 23.20 5.34
CA ASP A 32 5.52 22.50 5.32
C ASP A 32 5.39 21.23 4.47
N GLU A 33 5.98 21.25 3.28
CA GLU A 33 5.93 20.14 2.34
C GLU A 33 6.98 19.06 2.66
N SER A 34 7.90 19.30 3.60
CA SER A 34 8.94 18.32 3.99
C SER A 34 8.41 17.16 4.85
N PHE A 35 7.26 17.36 5.50
CA PHE A 35 6.53 16.33 6.25
C PHE A 35 5.26 15.85 5.53
N ALA A 36 5.13 16.12 4.23
CA ALA A 36 3.93 15.76 3.49
C ALA A 36 3.65 14.25 3.56
N VAL A 37 2.47 13.89 4.08
CA VAL A 37 2.04 12.49 4.23
C VAL A 37 1.61 11.93 2.89
N THR A 38 2.16 10.80 2.46
CA THR A 38 1.71 10.13 1.24
C THR A 38 0.33 9.51 1.44
N LEU A 39 -0.65 9.91 0.64
CA LEU A 39 -1.97 9.29 0.64
C LEU A 39 -1.89 7.94 -0.09
N GLU A 40 -2.26 6.85 0.57
CA GLU A 40 -2.11 5.49 0.06
C GLU A 40 -3.42 4.68 0.18
N ILE A 41 -3.80 4.02 -0.92
CA ILE A 41 -4.83 2.97 -0.93
C ILE A 41 -4.17 1.62 -1.10
N SER A 42 -4.66 0.65 -0.35
CA SER A 42 -4.23 -0.72 -0.48
C SER A 42 -5.31 -1.65 -1.01
N ALA A 43 -4.85 -2.71 -1.68
CA ALA A 43 -5.64 -3.65 -2.47
C ALA A 43 -6.52 -3.00 -3.55
N CYS A 44 -5.89 -2.26 -4.47
CA CYS A 44 -6.48 -1.97 -5.78
C CYS A 44 -6.29 -3.18 -6.70
N GLN A 45 -7.30 -4.05 -6.77
CA GLN A 45 -7.14 -5.37 -7.40
C GLN A 45 -7.32 -5.34 -8.92
N TYR A 46 -8.21 -4.48 -9.43
CA TYR A 46 -8.61 -4.48 -10.84
C TYR A 46 -8.41 -3.10 -11.45
N PHE A 47 -7.80 -3.05 -12.64
CA PHE A 47 -7.60 -1.78 -13.35
C PHE A 47 -8.89 -0.94 -13.53
N PRO A 48 -10.05 -1.53 -13.88
CA PRO A 48 -11.31 -0.77 -13.98
C PRO A 48 -11.69 0.00 -12.71
N TRP A 49 -11.26 -0.45 -11.53
CA TRP A 49 -11.57 0.24 -10.28
C TRP A 49 -10.87 1.61 -10.18
N VAL A 50 -9.66 1.74 -10.75
CA VAL A 50 -8.95 3.04 -10.87
C VAL A 50 -9.78 4.03 -11.68
N ILE A 51 -10.46 3.56 -12.73
CA ILE A 51 -11.32 4.39 -13.57
C ILE A 51 -12.57 4.83 -12.81
N GLU A 52 -13.19 3.95 -12.02
CA GLU A 52 -14.34 4.30 -11.18
C GLU A 52 -13.95 5.27 -10.06
N GLU A 53 -12.80 5.09 -9.43
CA GLU A 53 -12.26 6.04 -8.46
C GLU A 53 -12.00 7.42 -9.10
N ALA A 54 -11.39 7.46 -10.29
CA ALA A 54 -11.17 8.71 -11.00
C ALA A 54 -12.49 9.45 -11.32
N LYS A 55 -13.53 8.71 -11.75
CA LYS A 55 -14.87 9.30 -11.97
C LYS A 55 -15.46 9.86 -10.67
N GLN A 56 -15.33 9.12 -9.56
CA GLN A 56 -15.80 9.57 -8.25
C GLN A 56 -15.02 10.83 -7.81
N SER A 57 -13.70 10.83 -7.96
CA SER A 57 -12.82 11.96 -7.62
C SER A 57 -13.18 13.23 -8.39
N ILE A 58 -13.40 13.14 -9.71
CA ILE A 58 -13.84 14.28 -10.53
C ILE A 58 -15.21 14.78 -10.06
N LYS A 59 -16.18 13.87 -9.87
CA LYS A 59 -17.55 14.23 -9.49
C LYS A 59 -17.61 14.94 -8.14
N ASN A 60 -16.87 14.44 -7.16
CA ASN A 60 -16.93 14.93 -5.79
C ASN A 60 -15.90 16.03 -5.49
N GLN A 61 -14.99 16.29 -6.43
CA GLN A 61 -13.78 17.08 -6.22
C GLN A 61 -12.98 16.55 -5.03
N ASP A 62 -12.70 15.25 -5.08
CA ASP A 62 -11.90 14.51 -4.12
C ASP A 62 -10.49 14.28 -4.70
N LEU A 63 -9.52 13.95 -3.84
CA LEU A 63 -8.15 13.64 -4.21
C LEU A 63 -7.98 12.14 -4.46
N MET A 64 -7.30 11.78 -5.55
CA MET A 64 -6.77 10.43 -5.77
C MET A 64 -5.43 10.25 -5.04
N PRO A 65 -5.16 9.08 -4.47
CA PRO A 65 -3.95 8.83 -3.67
C PRO A 65 -2.68 8.84 -4.55
N GLY A 66 -1.54 9.18 -3.94
CA GLY A 66 -0.23 9.15 -4.60
C GLY A 66 0.42 7.75 -4.61
N ARG A 67 -0.19 6.77 -3.95
CA ARG A 67 0.33 5.41 -3.84
C ARG A 67 -0.76 4.35 -3.82
N PHE A 68 -0.52 3.26 -4.54
CA PHE A 68 -1.43 2.12 -4.65
C PHE A 68 -0.73 0.80 -4.37
N ILE A 69 -1.35 -0.07 -3.58
CA ILE A 69 -0.89 -1.46 -3.44
C ILE A 69 -1.84 -2.36 -4.21
N ARG A 70 -1.30 -3.18 -5.11
CA ARG A 70 -2.07 -4.15 -5.88
C ARG A 70 -1.93 -5.52 -5.24
N VAL A 71 -3.06 -6.05 -4.80
CA VAL A 71 -3.14 -7.35 -4.14
C VAL A 71 -4.08 -8.24 -4.94
N ARG A 72 -3.53 -8.85 -5.97
CA ARG A 72 -4.24 -9.77 -6.86
C ARG A 72 -3.25 -10.80 -7.42
N ASN A 73 -3.74 -11.94 -7.87
CA ASN A 73 -2.89 -12.94 -8.51
C ASN A 73 -2.28 -12.40 -9.81
N MET A 74 -0.95 -12.43 -9.94
CA MET A 74 -0.22 -11.90 -11.09
C MET A 74 -0.58 -12.61 -12.39
N SER A 75 -0.77 -13.92 -12.38
CA SER A 75 -1.18 -14.65 -13.58
C SER A 75 -2.57 -14.23 -14.10
N GLU A 76 -3.54 -13.97 -13.21
CA GLU A 76 -4.84 -13.42 -13.59
C GLU A 76 -4.72 -11.98 -14.10
N GLN A 77 -3.86 -11.16 -13.48
CA GLN A 77 -3.61 -9.79 -13.92
C GLN A 77 -2.99 -9.76 -15.33
N THR A 78 -2.05 -10.64 -15.62
CA THR A 78 -1.46 -10.79 -16.95
C THR A 78 -2.50 -11.25 -17.96
N GLY A 79 -3.31 -12.27 -17.61
CA GLY A 79 -4.38 -12.77 -18.48
C GLY A 79 -5.43 -11.72 -18.84
N ASP A 80 -5.68 -10.76 -17.94
CA ASP A 80 -6.58 -9.63 -18.17
C ASP A 80 -5.92 -8.44 -18.91
N ASN A 81 -4.60 -8.47 -19.16
CA ASN A 81 -3.79 -7.31 -19.57
C ASN A 81 -3.79 -6.14 -18.56
N ASP A 82 -4.13 -6.42 -17.31
CA ASP A 82 -4.25 -5.43 -16.24
C ASP A 82 -2.89 -4.93 -15.76
N VAL A 83 -1.81 -5.72 -15.89
CA VAL A 83 -0.45 -5.31 -15.48
C VAL A 83 -0.03 -4.05 -16.25
N ILE A 84 -0.11 -4.08 -17.58
CA ILE A 84 0.30 -2.98 -18.45
C ILE A 84 -0.68 -1.80 -18.34
N ALA A 85 -1.99 -2.08 -18.29
CA ALA A 85 -3.01 -1.04 -18.18
C ALA A 85 -2.86 -0.22 -16.88
N PHE A 86 -2.60 -0.91 -15.77
CA PHE A 86 -2.38 -0.25 -14.48
C PHE A 86 -1.06 0.52 -14.46
N ALA A 87 0.03 -0.08 -14.93
CA ALA A 87 1.32 0.61 -15.02
C ALA A 87 1.20 1.93 -15.82
N ALA A 88 0.50 1.91 -16.95
CA ALA A 88 0.21 3.10 -17.74
C ALA A 88 -0.63 4.13 -16.97
N ALA A 89 -1.67 3.70 -16.24
CA ALA A 89 -2.45 4.61 -15.40
C ALA A 89 -1.60 5.28 -14.32
N MET A 90 -0.75 4.52 -13.63
CA MET A 90 0.14 5.06 -12.59
C MET A 90 1.10 6.12 -13.16
N GLN A 91 1.64 5.91 -14.35
CA GLN A 91 2.47 6.90 -15.05
C GLN A 91 1.68 8.16 -15.46
N ILE A 92 0.41 7.99 -15.88
CA ILE A 92 -0.48 9.09 -16.25
C ILE A 92 -0.74 9.99 -15.05
N VAL A 93 -1.04 9.41 -13.89
CA VAL A 93 -1.45 10.14 -12.67
C VAL A 93 -0.28 10.54 -11.77
N ASP A 94 0.91 9.97 -12.02
CA ASP A 94 2.10 10.14 -11.19
C ASP A 94 1.94 9.58 -9.78
N ALA A 95 1.50 8.32 -9.72
CA ALA A 95 1.42 7.57 -8.47
C ALA A 95 2.40 6.40 -8.49
N SER A 96 2.92 6.06 -7.31
CA SER A 96 3.70 4.84 -7.13
C SER A 96 2.77 3.65 -6.92
N TYR A 97 3.24 2.46 -7.28
CA TYR A 97 2.47 1.24 -7.02
C TYR A 97 3.36 0.04 -6.75
N VAL A 98 2.80 -0.94 -6.05
CA VAL A 98 3.47 -2.19 -5.68
C VAL A 98 2.61 -3.37 -6.12
N GLU A 99 3.21 -4.36 -6.78
CA GLU A 99 2.58 -5.63 -7.12
C GLU A 99 2.75 -6.68 -6.01
N THR A 100 1.86 -7.67 -5.96
CA THR A 100 1.99 -8.81 -5.04
C THR A 100 2.19 -10.09 -5.84
N LEU A 101 3.39 -10.66 -5.78
CA LEU A 101 3.75 -11.91 -6.47
C LEU A 101 2.90 -13.11 -6.01
N ASP A 102 2.74 -14.09 -6.89
CA ASP A 102 1.93 -15.30 -6.69
C ASP A 102 2.61 -16.32 -5.79
N THR A 103 3.94 -16.32 -5.69
CA THR A 103 4.74 -17.06 -4.70
C THR A 103 4.54 -16.57 -3.25
N LYS A 104 3.41 -15.94 -2.96
CA LYS A 104 2.82 -15.82 -1.62
C LYS A 104 2.14 -17.15 -1.25
N GLY A 105 1.92 -17.41 0.04
CA GLY A 105 1.60 -18.76 0.55
C GLY A 105 0.42 -19.49 -0.09
N THR A 106 -0.44 -18.76 -0.80
CA THR A 106 -1.59 -19.26 -1.58
C THR A 106 -1.24 -19.90 -2.92
N PHE A 107 0.03 -19.95 -3.33
CA PHE A 107 0.42 -20.63 -4.58
C PHE A 107 -0.01 -22.11 -4.55
N PRO A 108 -0.55 -22.71 -5.63
CA PRO A 108 -0.94 -24.12 -5.62
C PRO A 108 0.25 -25.08 -5.54
N GLY A 109 0.17 -26.03 -4.62
CA GLY A 109 1.10 -27.14 -4.44
C GLY A 109 0.80 -28.32 -5.35
N PRO A 110 1.61 -29.40 -5.29
CA PRO A 110 1.46 -30.58 -6.15
C PRO A 110 0.10 -31.29 -6.04
N ASP A 111 -0.58 -31.16 -4.91
CA ASP A 111 -1.91 -31.71 -4.61
C ASP A 111 -3.05 -30.70 -4.88
N GLY A 112 -2.71 -29.51 -5.37
CA GLY A 112 -3.64 -28.41 -5.60
C GLY A 112 -3.99 -27.58 -4.35
N ALA A 113 -3.55 -27.98 -3.15
CA ALA A 113 -3.69 -27.18 -1.93
C ALA A 113 -2.65 -26.05 -1.91
N PRO A 114 -2.83 -24.98 -1.12
CA PRO A 114 -1.79 -23.95 -0.99
C PRO A 114 -0.43 -24.52 -0.53
N VAL A 115 0.65 -23.99 -1.07
CA VAL A 115 2.04 -24.39 -0.75
C VAL A 115 2.41 -24.09 0.70
N ASN A 116 1.81 -23.06 1.28
CA ASN A 116 1.89 -22.85 2.71
C ASN A 116 0.99 -23.89 3.39
N ILE A 117 1.62 -24.88 4.01
CA ILE A 117 1.00 -26.03 4.68
C ILE A 117 0.00 -25.64 5.79
N HIS A 118 0.01 -24.38 6.21
CA HIS A 118 -0.89 -23.84 7.22
C HIS A 118 -2.19 -23.25 6.64
N LEU A 119 -2.40 -23.23 5.32
CA LEU A 119 -3.62 -22.71 4.70
C LEU A 119 -4.57 -23.87 4.32
N GLY A 120 -5.75 -23.97 4.97
CA GLY A 120 -6.68 -25.06 4.67
C GLY A 120 -7.97 -25.21 5.51
N GLY A 121 -8.35 -24.27 6.38
CA GLY A 121 -9.60 -24.39 7.13
C GLY A 121 -9.78 -23.37 8.26
N PRO A 122 -10.97 -23.31 8.88
CA PRO A 122 -11.78 -22.10 9.12
C PRO A 122 -11.14 -20.94 9.88
N ASP A 123 -10.02 -21.15 10.57
CA ASP A 123 -9.43 -20.24 11.56
C ASP A 123 -7.89 -20.14 11.45
N THR A 124 -7.28 -20.43 10.30
CA THR A 124 -5.80 -20.46 10.15
C THR A 124 -5.12 -19.08 10.13
N ILE A 125 -5.36 -18.32 11.22
CA ILE A 125 -4.42 -17.45 11.93
C ILE A 125 -2.99 -18.03 11.93
N THR A 126 -2.81 -19.36 11.86
CA THR A 126 -1.50 -20.02 11.91
C THR A 126 -0.68 -19.98 10.62
N GLY A 127 -1.28 -19.68 9.45
CA GLY A 127 -0.54 -19.61 8.17
C GLY A 127 -0.27 -18.20 7.66
N TYR A 128 -0.95 -17.21 8.22
CA TYR A 128 -1.02 -15.86 7.65
C TYR A 128 0.07 -14.90 8.16
N PHE A 129 0.58 -15.10 9.37
CA PHE A 129 1.56 -14.21 9.97
C PHE A 129 2.99 -14.68 9.67
N GLY A 130 3.76 -13.86 8.95
CA GLY A 130 5.22 -13.94 8.88
C GLY A 130 5.85 -14.83 7.82
N GLY A 131 5.06 -15.42 6.90
CA GLY A 131 5.61 -16.40 5.96
C GLY A 131 6.03 -17.71 6.63
N VAL A 132 5.48 -18.00 7.82
CA VAL A 132 5.59 -19.32 8.47
C VAL A 132 4.97 -20.36 7.54
N GLY A 133 5.71 -21.42 7.26
CA GLY A 133 5.25 -22.55 6.44
C GLY A 133 5.68 -22.53 4.96
N MET A 134 6.42 -21.51 4.51
CA MET A 134 6.98 -21.52 3.15
C MET A 134 8.18 -22.48 3.04
N PRO A 135 8.21 -23.40 2.05
CA PRO A 135 9.35 -24.27 1.82
C PRO A 135 10.63 -23.52 1.42
N ASN A 136 11.81 -24.11 1.66
CA ASN A 136 13.12 -23.46 1.44
C ASN A 136 13.35 -22.99 0.00
N ASP A 137 12.83 -23.69 -0.99
CA ASP A 137 12.99 -23.38 -2.42
C ASP A 137 12.13 -22.17 -2.86
N PHE A 138 11.13 -21.76 -2.07
CA PHE A 138 10.26 -20.64 -2.44
C PHE A 138 10.97 -19.29 -2.44
N ALA A 139 12.05 -19.10 -1.69
CA ALA A 139 12.84 -17.88 -1.77
C ALA A 139 13.48 -17.69 -3.16
N LEU A 140 13.90 -18.78 -3.81
CA LEU A 140 14.45 -18.75 -5.16
C LEU A 140 13.35 -18.70 -6.22
N LYS A 141 12.23 -19.41 -6.02
CA LYS A 141 11.06 -19.28 -6.90
C LYS A 141 10.50 -17.85 -6.92
N TRP A 142 10.50 -17.18 -5.77
CA TRP A 142 10.13 -15.77 -5.67
C TRP A 142 11.07 -14.88 -6.50
N ALA A 143 12.38 -15.16 -6.51
CA ALA A 143 13.32 -14.45 -7.37
C ALA A 143 13.08 -14.73 -8.86
N ASP A 144 12.84 -15.99 -9.24
CA ASP A 144 12.55 -16.38 -10.62
C ASP A 144 11.26 -15.69 -11.12
N GLU A 145 10.20 -15.70 -10.30
CA GLU A 145 8.94 -15.03 -10.61
C GLU A 145 9.13 -13.50 -10.72
N TYR A 146 9.86 -12.90 -9.79
CA TYR A 146 10.19 -11.47 -9.86
C TYR A 146 10.93 -11.14 -11.16
N LEU A 147 11.96 -11.91 -11.52
CA LEU A 147 12.77 -11.65 -12.71
C LEU A 147 11.94 -11.77 -13.99
N HIS A 148 11.02 -12.72 -14.06
CA HIS A 148 10.06 -12.83 -15.16
C HIS A 148 9.24 -11.53 -15.29
N TYR A 149 8.58 -11.07 -14.22
CA TYR A 149 7.76 -9.86 -14.27
C TYR A 149 8.56 -8.56 -14.47
N TYR A 150 9.76 -8.48 -13.90
CA TYR A 150 10.67 -7.36 -14.07
C TYR A 150 11.13 -7.24 -15.53
N THR A 151 11.51 -8.35 -16.16
CA THR A 151 12.06 -8.33 -17.53
C THR A 151 10.98 -8.24 -18.60
N GLU A 152 9.81 -8.86 -18.41
CA GLU A 152 8.74 -8.87 -19.41
C GLU A 152 7.78 -7.68 -19.31
N TYR A 153 7.50 -7.21 -18.09
CA TYR A 153 6.48 -6.18 -17.83
C TYR A 153 7.03 -4.91 -17.19
N GLY A 154 8.32 -4.89 -16.80
CA GLY A 154 8.93 -3.75 -16.12
C GLY A 154 8.47 -3.57 -14.68
N VAL A 155 7.94 -4.61 -14.03
CA VAL A 155 7.51 -4.56 -12.62
C VAL A 155 8.73 -4.36 -11.73
N LYS A 156 8.81 -3.21 -11.06
CA LYS A 156 9.93 -2.87 -10.17
C LYS A 156 9.67 -3.09 -8.68
N GLN A 157 8.46 -2.76 -8.22
CA GLN A 157 8.09 -2.76 -6.80
C GLN A 157 7.20 -3.94 -6.47
N VAL A 158 7.63 -4.79 -5.53
CA VAL A 158 6.86 -5.95 -5.07
C VAL A 158 6.65 -6.00 -3.56
N LEU A 159 5.53 -6.57 -3.11
CA LEU A 159 5.27 -6.85 -1.70
C LEU A 159 6.09 -8.07 -1.25
N ASN A 160 6.70 -7.99 -0.07
CA ASN A 160 7.48 -9.06 0.53
C ASN A 160 7.10 -9.28 2.00
N ILE A 161 7.08 -10.54 2.44
CA ILE A 161 6.52 -10.94 3.75
C ILE A 161 7.37 -11.94 4.52
N ASN A 162 8.31 -12.63 3.86
CA ASN A 162 9.10 -13.69 4.44
C ASN A 162 10.58 -13.26 4.55
N PRO A 163 11.26 -13.47 5.69
CA PRO A 163 12.67 -13.10 5.86
C PRO A 163 13.61 -13.65 4.78
N GLY A 164 13.39 -14.86 4.28
CA GLY A 164 14.21 -15.49 3.24
C GLY A 164 14.12 -14.76 1.91
N SER A 165 12.90 -14.47 1.43
CA SER A 165 12.69 -13.68 0.20
C SER A 165 13.10 -12.21 0.38
N VAL A 166 13.00 -11.66 1.60
CA VAL A 166 13.53 -10.32 1.92
C VAL A 166 15.04 -10.28 1.76
N LEU A 167 15.77 -11.28 2.30
CA LEU A 167 17.21 -11.39 2.13
C LEU A 167 17.61 -11.57 0.65
N VAL A 168 16.86 -12.40 -0.09
CA VAL A 168 17.07 -12.57 -1.53
C VAL A 168 16.88 -11.25 -2.28
N GLY A 169 15.82 -10.48 -1.97
CA GLY A 169 15.62 -9.16 -2.56
C GLY A 169 16.77 -8.19 -2.28
N TYR A 170 17.30 -8.18 -1.05
CA TYR A 170 18.51 -7.43 -0.70
C TYR A 170 19.73 -7.84 -1.54
N MET A 171 19.97 -9.15 -1.68
CA MET A 171 21.10 -9.66 -2.48
C MET A 171 20.96 -9.35 -3.96
N MET A 172 19.77 -9.53 -4.54
CA MET A 172 19.49 -9.20 -5.94
C MET A 172 19.76 -7.71 -6.23
N HIS A 173 19.32 -6.83 -5.35
CA HIS A 173 19.61 -5.41 -5.46
C HIS A 173 21.11 -5.13 -5.37
N LYS A 174 21.81 -5.69 -4.38
CA LYS A 174 23.26 -5.53 -4.23
C LYS A 174 24.05 -6.05 -5.44
N LEU A 175 23.52 -7.05 -6.16
CA LEU A 175 24.10 -7.61 -7.40
C LEU A 175 23.85 -6.74 -8.66
N GLY A 176 23.11 -5.64 -8.55
CA GLY A 176 22.89 -4.71 -9.66
C GLY A 176 21.52 -4.80 -10.33
N ILE A 177 20.59 -5.56 -9.78
CA ILE A 177 19.19 -5.61 -10.26
C ILE A 177 18.42 -4.45 -9.62
N ASP A 178 17.86 -3.54 -10.40
CA ASP A 178 17.12 -2.37 -9.90
C ASP A 178 15.71 -2.74 -9.43
N MET A 179 15.68 -3.67 -8.48
CA MET A 179 14.48 -4.13 -7.82
C MET A 179 14.19 -3.34 -6.56
N GLU A 180 12.91 -3.23 -6.25
CA GLU A 180 12.38 -2.58 -5.06
C GLU A 180 11.33 -3.49 -4.43
N PHE A 181 11.24 -3.48 -3.11
CA PHE A 181 10.18 -4.15 -2.37
C PHE A 181 9.71 -3.34 -1.18
N LYS A 182 8.47 -3.60 -0.77
CA LYS A 182 7.96 -3.18 0.54
C LYS A 182 7.72 -4.39 1.43
N ILE A 183 7.83 -4.18 2.73
CA ILE A 183 7.51 -5.19 3.74
C ILE A 183 6.03 -5.09 4.12
N SER A 184 5.36 -6.23 4.25
CA SER A 184 3.98 -6.31 4.76
C SER A 184 3.91 -6.21 6.29
N VAL A 185 2.78 -5.73 6.79
CA VAL A 185 2.41 -5.80 8.21
C VAL A 185 2.56 -7.22 8.78
N TYR A 186 2.31 -8.22 7.94
CA TYR A 186 2.44 -9.63 8.31
C TYR A 186 3.86 -10.07 8.67
N MET A 187 4.90 -9.33 8.29
CA MET A 187 6.27 -9.65 8.70
C MET A 187 6.49 -9.41 10.22
N GLY A 188 5.61 -8.65 10.88
CA GLY A 188 5.62 -8.52 12.34
C GLY A 188 6.66 -7.53 12.88
N ASN A 189 6.93 -6.42 12.18
CA ASN A 189 7.75 -5.35 12.73
C ASN A 189 6.94 -4.52 13.73
N ASP A 190 6.88 -4.99 14.98
CA ASP A 190 5.94 -4.53 16.01
C ASP A 190 6.56 -3.71 17.15
N ASN A 191 7.88 -3.52 17.13
CA ASN A 191 8.59 -2.76 18.15
C ASN A 191 9.90 -2.16 17.60
N PRO A 192 10.53 -1.20 18.31
CA PRO A 192 11.75 -0.54 17.84
C PRO A 192 12.94 -1.48 17.61
N PHE A 193 13.04 -2.61 18.32
CA PHE A 193 14.08 -3.61 18.09
C PHE A 193 13.89 -4.35 16.76
N ALA A 194 12.63 -4.65 16.40
CA ALA A 194 12.30 -5.20 15.09
C ALA A 194 12.61 -4.20 13.96
N CYS A 195 12.30 -2.91 14.17
CA CYS A 195 12.68 -1.83 13.26
C CYS A 195 14.20 -1.77 13.07
N LEU A 196 14.96 -1.79 14.17
CA LEU A 196 16.43 -1.83 14.14
C LEU A 196 16.95 -3.04 13.36
N TRP A 197 16.44 -4.24 13.64
CA TRP A 197 16.86 -5.46 12.94
C TRP A 197 16.63 -5.36 11.43
N THR A 198 15.43 -4.95 11.02
CA THR A 198 15.04 -4.86 9.62
C THR A 198 15.86 -3.81 8.87
N LEU A 199 16.01 -2.61 9.45
CA LEU A 199 16.75 -1.51 8.83
C LEU A 199 18.26 -1.73 8.84
N MET A 200 18.81 -2.37 9.87
CA MET A 200 20.22 -2.78 9.90
C MET A 200 20.53 -3.76 8.76
N THR A 201 19.64 -4.72 8.50
CA THR A 201 19.80 -5.65 7.37
C THR A 201 19.70 -4.91 6.03
N ALA A 202 18.75 -3.98 5.90
CA ALA A 202 18.64 -3.12 4.71
C ALA A 202 19.93 -2.31 4.47
N LYS A 203 20.57 -1.83 5.54
CA LYS A 203 21.84 -1.09 5.47
C LYS A 203 23.02 -1.97 5.10
N LEU A 204 23.09 -3.18 5.64
CA LEU A 204 24.16 -4.13 5.32
C LEU A 204 24.23 -4.43 3.82
N PHE A 205 23.08 -4.45 3.15
CA PHE A 205 22.98 -4.73 1.71
C PHE A 205 22.70 -3.48 0.85
N SER A 206 22.80 -2.27 1.40
CA SER A 206 22.66 -1.06 0.60
C SER A 206 23.79 -0.95 -0.43
N ARG A 207 23.52 -0.29 -1.55
CA ARG A 207 24.54 0.06 -2.54
C ARG A 207 25.37 1.25 -2.07
N ASP A 208 26.48 1.49 -2.76
CA ASP A 208 27.44 2.54 -2.41
C ASP A 208 26.87 3.95 -2.69
N ASP A 209 25.85 4.04 -3.54
CA ASP A 209 25.04 5.25 -3.76
C ASP A 209 24.02 5.52 -2.62
N GLY A 210 23.99 4.67 -1.60
CA GLY A 210 23.10 4.79 -0.44
C GLY A 210 21.71 4.18 -0.64
N THR A 211 21.40 3.65 -1.84
CA THR A 211 20.10 3.06 -2.13
C THR A 211 19.92 1.68 -1.50
N SER A 212 18.67 1.33 -1.22
CA SER A 212 18.25 0.02 -0.70
C SER A 212 17.01 -0.42 -1.47
N PRO A 213 16.79 -1.73 -1.70
CA PRO A 213 15.55 -2.18 -2.32
C PRO A 213 14.36 -2.07 -1.38
N LEU A 214 14.55 -1.94 -0.06
CA LEU A 214 13.44 -1.68 0.86
C LEU A 214 12.97 -0.23 0.69
N ILE A 215 11.81 -0.03 0.07
CA ILE A 215 11.24 1.31 -0.21
C ILE A 215 9.96 1.62 0.59
N GLY A 216 9.41 0.62 1.26
CA GLY A 216 8.18 0.73 2.02
C GLY A 216 8.20 -0.22 3.21
N PHE A 217 7.94 0.31 4.39
CA PHE A 217 8.10 -0.38 5.65
C PHE A 217 6.81 -0.28 6.45
N ASN A 218 5.91 -1.25 6.25
CA ASN A 218 4.75 -1.39 7.12
C ASN A 218 5.21 -1.85 8.50
N LEU A 219 4.82 -1.09 9.51
CA LEU A 219 4.86 -1.53 10.89
C LEU A 219 3.62 -2.37 11.22
N SER A 220 3.69 -3.16 12.27
CA SER A 220 2.56 -3.95 12.77
C SER A 220 1.37 -3.04 13.10
N ASN A 221 0.14 -3.53 12.90
CA ASN A 221 -1.08 -2.83 13.33
C ASN A 221 -1.16 -2.60 14.86
N SER A 222 -0.25 -3.21 15.64
CA SER A 222 -0.17 -3.06 17.11
C SER A 222 0.75 -1.94 17.60
N VAL A 223 1.57 -1.33 16.72
CA VAL A 223 2.50 -0.27 17.14
C VAL A 223 1.74 0.98 17.59
N ASN A 224 2.36 1.82 18.42
CA ASN A 224 1.86 3.15 18.80
C ASN A 224 2.76 4.26 18.20
N ASN A 225 2.42 5.53 18.45
CA ASN A 225 3.21 6.68 17.97
C ASN A 225 4.66 6.67 18.45
N GLU A 226 4.92 6.35 19.72
CA GLU A 226 6.28 6.23 20.25
C GLU A 226 7.12 5.19 19.48
N THR A 227 6.52 4.06 19.11
CA THR A 227 7.20 3.04 18.29
C THR A 227 7.50 3.55 16.88
N ILE A 228 6.58 4.34 16.29
CA ILE A 228 6.78 4.96 14.98
C ILE A 228 7.91 5.99 15.03
N GLU A 229 7.92 6.86 16.04
CA GLU A 229 8.95 7.88 16.28
C GLU A 229 10.33 7.23 16.47
N LEU A 230 10.43 6.20 17.32
CA LEU A 230 11.67 5.45 17.51
C LEU A 230 12.10 4.72 16.24
N GLY A 231 11.16 4.17 15.48
CA GLY A 231 11.42 3.58 14.16
C GLY A 231 11.95 4.62 13.15
N ALA A 232 11.40 5.83 13.16
CA ALA A 232 11.85 6.95 12.34
C ALA A 232 13.26 7.41 12.73
N TYR A 233 13.55 7.51 14.02
CA TYR A 233 14.89 7.79 14.54
C TYR A 233 15.94 6.76 14.07
N VAL A 234 15.61 5.47 14.15
CA VAL A 234 16.48 4.38 13.67
C VAL A 234 16.68 4.50 12.16
N ARG A 235 15.61 4.73 11.40
CA ARG A 235 15.67 4.93 9.94
C ARG A 235 16.57 6.11 9.56
N GLU A 236 16.41 7.25 10.23
CA GLU A 236 17.25 8.43 10.03
C GLU A 236 18.72 8.12 10.33
N SER A 237 18.99 7.42 11.43
CA SER A 237 20.35 7.04 11.85
C SER A 237 21.09 6.18 10.81
N PHE A 238 20.36 5.43 9.98
CA PHE A 238 20.93 4.65 8.87
C PHE A 238 21.02 5.44 7.54
N GLY A 239 20.54 6.67 7.50
CA GLY A 239 20.48 7.52 6.30
C GLY A 239 19.35 7.11 5.34
N PHE A 240 18.26 6.54 5.87
CA PHE A 240 17.14 6.01 5.06
C PHE A 240 15.89 6.88 5.09
N GLU A 241 15.96 8.11 5.61
CA GLU A 241 14.79 8.99 5.71
C GLU A 241 14.09 9.21 4.37
N ASP A 242 14.83 9.39 3.28
CA ASP A 242 14.29 9.57 1.92
C ASP A 242 14.16 8.26 1.12
N VAL A 243 14.64 7.14 1.66
CA VAL A 243 14.70 5.83 0.97
C VAL A 243 13.56 4.92 1.42
N VAL A 244 13.38 4.79 2.75
CA VAL A 244 12.44 3.85 3.35
C VAL A 244 11.24 4.63 3.91
N ARG A 245 10.09 4.52 3.25
CA ARG A 245 8.85 5.11 3.75
C ARG A 245 8.29 4.27 4.89
N ILE A 246 7.94 4.91 5.99
CA ILE A 246 7.13 4.26 7.03
C ILE A 246 5.68 4.24 6.54
N GLU A 247 5.08 3.07 6.47
CA GLU A 247 3.71 2.93 5.98
C GLU A 247 2.80 2.63 7.18
N HIS A 248 1.92 3.58 7.50
CA HIS A 248 1.09 3.57 8.70
C HIS A 248 -0.37 3.34 8.33
N HIS A 249 -0.93 2.22 8.78
CA HIS A 249 -2.32 1.87 8.56
C HIS A 249 -3.27 2.75 9.38
N ILE A 250 -4.08 3.54 8.68
CA ILE A 250 -5.09 4.43 9.28
C ILE A 250 -6.39 3.69 9.52
N THR A 251 -6.85 2.97 8.50
CA THR A 251 -8.02 2.09 8.55
C THR A 251 -7.63 0.72 8.02
N GLU A 252 -8.28 -0.31 8.57
CA GLU A 252 -8.09 -1.69 8.18
C GLU A 252 -9.38 -2.33 7.68
N THR A 253 -9.23 -3.46 6.97
CA THR A 253 -10.39 -4.29 6.63
C THR A 253 -11.19 -4.63 7.89
N TYR A 254 -12.52 -4.65 7.77
CA TYR A 254 -13.39 -4.81 8.93
C TYR A 254 -13.26 -6.20 9.56
N LYS A 255 -13.02 -7.23 8.72
CA LYS A 255 -12.92 -8.62 9.14
C LYS A 255 -11.49 -9.17 9.07
N HIS A 256 -11.21 -10.11 9.96
CA HIS A 256 -10.10 -11.07 9.95
C HIS A 256 -8.65 -10.57 10.10
N ILE A 257 -8.34 -9.27 10.03
CA ILE A 257 -6.95 -8.79 10.26
C ILE A 257 -6.71 -8.08 11.60
N VAL A 258 -7.65 -7.25 12.07
CA VAL A 258 -7.52 -6.49 13.32
C VAL A 258 -8.81 -6.52 14.14
N ARG A 259 -8.68 -6.18 15.43
CA ARG A 259 -9.84 -5.90 16.29
C ARG A 259 -10.44 -4.55 15.90
N GLN A 260 -11.76 -4.50 15.80
CA GLN A 260 -12.50 -3.27 15.51
C GLN A 260 -13.07 -2.63 16.80
N PRO A 261 -13.25 -1.30 16.85
CA PRO A 261 -12.94 -0.32 15.80
C PRO A 261 -11.43 -0.08 15.66
N TYR A 262 -10.94 -0.04 14.42
CA TYR A 262 -9.57 0.32 14.10
C TYR A 262 -9.56 1.57 13.22
N ASP A 263 -9.21 2.70 13.84
CA ASP A 263 -9.15 4.01 13.20
C ASP A 263 -8.06 4.84 13.87
N ARG A 264 -6.98 5.09 13.14
CA ARG A 264 -5.74 5.70 13.65
C ARG A 264 -5.48 7.08 13.05
N LEU A 265 -6.52 7.76 12.59
CA LEU A 265 -6.38 9.07 11.97
C LEU A 265 -5.79 10.11 12.93
N ASP A 266 -6.25 10.13 14.18
CA ASP A 266 -5.74 11.08 15.18
C ASP A 266 -4.27 10.82 15.52
N GLU A 267 -3.85 9.55 15.51
CA GLU A 267 -2.46 9.15 15.69
C GLU A 267 -1.58 9.68 14.56
N LEU A 268 -2.02 9.56 13.30
CA LEU A 268 -1.32 10.12 12.15
C LEU A 268 -1.16 11.64 12.24
N VAL A 269 -2.23 12.36 12.61
CA VAL A 269 -2.21 13.82 12.72
C VAL A 269 -1.15 14.28 13.74
N GLN A 270 -0.94 13.52 14.81
CA GLN A 270 0.09 13.82 15.82
C GLN A 270 1.52 13.59 15.31
N LEU A 271 1.73 12.73 14.30
CA LEU A 271 3.05 12.40 13.77
C LEU A 271 3.45 13.27 12.57
N ALA A 272 2.47 13.78 11.84
CA ALA A 272 2.64 14.35 10.50
C ALA A 272 3.35 15.71 10.45
N ASP A 273 3.74 16.30 11.59
CA ASP A 273 4.55 17.52 11.66
C ASP A 273 6.03 17.26 12.01
N HIS A 274 6.41 16.04 12.38
CA HIS A 274 7.77 15.73 12.80
C HIS A 274 8.30 14.36 12.37
N VAL A 275 7.47 13.47 11.81
CA VAL A 275 7.92 12.21 11.19
C VAL A 275 7.86 12.31 9.67
N LYS A 276 9.02 12.41 9.02
CA LYS A 276 9.11 12.53 7.56
C LYS A 276 8.81 11.21 6.83
N ASN A 277 8.50 11.31 5.54
CA ASN A 277 8.36 10.17 4.62
C ASN A 277 7.50 9.05 5.22
N ILE A 278 6.28 9.41 5.62
CA ILE A 278 5.24 8.51 6.11
C ILE A 278 4.12 8.41 5.07
N SER A 279 3.52 7.24 4.90
CA SER A 279 2.24 7.09 4.20
C SER A 279 1.09 6.79 5.14
N ALA A 280 -0.06 7.36 4.81
CA ALA A 280 -1.35 7.05 5.40
C ALA A 280 -2.05 6.00 4.54
N LYS A 281 -2.03 4.75 5.01
CA LYS A 281 -2.50 3.58 4.27
C LYS A 281 -3.90 3.19 4.69
N HIS A 282 -4.77 2.98 3.68
CA HIS A 282 -6.18 2.65 3.88
C HIS A 282 -6.47 1.28 3.26
N GLU A 283 -6.81 0.31 4.11
CA GLU A 283 -7.17 -1.06 3.72
C GLU A 283 -8.69 -1.31 3.83
N GLY A 284 -9.41 -0.45 4.54
CA GLY A 284 -10.87 -0.49 4.68
C GLY A 284 -11.48 0.90 4.82
N ALA A 285 -12.80 0.96 4.95
CA ALA A 285 -13.50 2.21 5.24
C ALA A 285 -13.32 2.61 6.72
N PRO A 286 -13.76 3.82 7.15
CA PRO A 286 -13.95 4.09 8.56
C PRO A 286 -14.86 3.01 9.19
N PRO A 287 -14.57 2.49 10.40
CA PRO A 287 -15.29 1.34 10.97
C PRO A 287 -16.81 1.52 11.04
N ASP A 288 -17.29 2.75 11.25
CA ASP A 288 -18.71 3.08 11.32
C ASP A 288 -19.46 3.00 9.99
N ILE A 289 -18.74 3.06 8.88
CA ILE A 289 -19.24 2.87 7.52
C ILE A 289 -19.11 1.40 7.14
N ASP A 290 -17.92 0.82 7.33
CA ASP A 290 -17.61 -0.54 6.88
C ASP A 290 -18.55 -1.59 7.49
N ARG A 291 -18.79 -1.50 8.81
CA ARG A 291 -19.67 -2.42 9.54
C ARG A 291 -21.12 -2.46 9.05
N LYS A 292 -21.55 -1.43 8.31
CA LYS A 292 -22.92 -1.28 7.81
C LYS A 292 -23.07 -1.73 6.36
N ARG A 293 -21.97 -2.09 5.69
CA ARG A 293 -22.03 -2.65 4.34
C ARG A 293 -22.68 -4.03 4.38
N GLU A 294 -23.40 -4.34 3.31
CA GLU A 294 -23.92 -5.69 3.07
C GLU A 294 -22.78 -6.72 3.07
N HIS A 295 -21.68 -6.35 2.41
CA HIS A 295 -20.40 -7.04 2.45
C HIS A 295 -19.36 -6.13 3.12
N PRO A 296 -19.15 -6.20 4.45
CA PRO A 296 -18.05 -5.50 5.10
C PRO A 296 -16.72 -5.99 4.55
N SER A 297 -15.75 -5.09 4.43
CA SER A 297 -14.44 -5.39 3.88
C SER A 297 -13.76 -6.51 4.67
N ASP A 298 -13.10 -7.40 3.94
CA ASP A 298 -12.50 -8.60 4.46
C ASP A 298 -11.13 -8.82 3.82
N ILE A 299 -10.08 -8.99 4.63
CA ILE A 299 -8.74 -9.27 4.13
C ILE A 299 -8.68 -10.56 3.30
N LEU A 300 -9.59 -11.50 3.54
CA LEU A 300 -9.64 -12.77 2.83
C LEU A 300 -10.11 -12.61 1.38
N ASP A 301 -10.85 -11.54 1.05
CA ASP A 301 -11.29 -11.29 -0.32
C ASP A 301 -10.11 -11.02 -1.28
N TYR A 302 -8.95 -10.63 -0.75
CA TYR A 302 -7.77 -10.36 -1.56
C TYR A 302 -7.17 -11.62 -2.18
N PHE A 303 -7.58 -12.79 -1.70
CA PHE A 303 -7.03 -14.10 -2.06
C PHE A 303 -8.00 -14.96 -2.88
N ARG A 304 -9.21 -14.44 -3.11
CA ARG A 304 -10.23 -15.10 -3.91
C ARG A 304 -9.94 -14.92 -5.39
N GLN A 305 -10.28 -15.94 -6.17
CA GLN A 305 -10.13 -15.87 -7.63
C GLN A 305 -11.20 -14.96 -8.24
N LYS A 306 -10.86 -14.25 -9.31
CA LYS A 306 -11.82 -13.34 -9.99
C LYS A 306 -13.07 -14.08 -10.46
N ALA A 307 -12.91 -15.29 -10.99
CA ALA A 307 -14.02 -16.10 -11.50
C ALA A 307 -15.01 -16.49 -10.38
N GLU A 308 -14.50 -16.79 -9.19
CA GLU A 308 -15.31 -17.09 -8.00
C GLU A 308 -16.14 -15.86 -7.59
N ILE A 309 -15.49 -14.69 -7.49
CA ILE A 309 -16.13 -13.41 -7.15
C ILE A 309 -17.25 -13.06 -8.14
N ILE A 310 -16.99 -13.23 -9.45
CA ILE A 310 -17.99 -12.96 -10.49
C ILE A 310 -19.14 -13.96 -10.40
N GLY A 311 -18.84 -15.25 -10.20
CA GLY A 311 -19.86 -16.30 -10.05
C GLY A 311 -20.77 -16.09 -8.84
N ALA A 312 -20.24 -15.53 -7.76
CA ALA A 312 -21.00 -15.16 -6.56
C ALA A 312 -21.80 -13.84 -6.72
N GLY A 313 -21.53 -13.05 -7.77
CA GLY A 313 -22.17 -11.75 -7.97
C GLY A 313 -21.66 -10.65 -7.05
N GLU A 314 -20.50 -10.84 -6.41
CA GLU A 314 -19.98 -9.97 -5.33
C GLU A 314 -19.05 -8.86 -5.85
N MET A 315 -18.67 -8.89 -7.13
CA MET A 315 -17.81 -7.87 -7.75
C MET A 315 -18.28 -6.42 -7.50
N PRO A 316 -19.59 -6.08 -7.59
CA PRO A 316 -20.06 -4.72 -7.28
C PRO A 316 -19.89 -4.34 -5.81
N MET A 317 -19.99 -5.31 -4.89
CA MET A 317 -19.82 -5.08 -3.45
C MET A 317 -18.36 -4.79 -3.12
N LEU A 318 -17.44 -5.57 -3.70
CA LEU A 318 -15.99 -5.37 -3.56
C LEU A 318 -15.53 -4.04 -4.17
N LEU A 319 -16.07 -3.64 -5.32
CA LEU A 319 -15.85 -2.30 -5.88
C LEU A 319 -16.33 -1.22 -4.89
N ARG A 320 -17.47 -1.42 -4.22
CA ARG A 320 -17.94 -0.46 -3.21
C ARG A 320 -17.00 -0.42 -2.01
N ASN A 321 -16.48 -1.55 -1.52
CA ASN A 321 -15.46 -1.54 -0.47
C ASN A 321 -14.20 -0.79 -0.91
N TYR A 322 -13.75 -0.98 -2.16
CA TYR A 322 -12.62 -0.23 -2.71
C TYR A 322 -12.87 1.28 -2.72
N LEU A 323 -14.04 1.72 -3.22
CA LEU A 323 -14.39 3.14 -3.24
C LEU A 323 -14.59 3.74 -1.84
N ASP A 324 -14.89 2.93 -0.83
CA ASP A 324 -14.92 3.40 0.56
C ASP A 324 -13.51 3.67 1.13
N LYS A 325 -12.48 2.97 0.64
CA LYS A 325 -11.09 3.30 0.96
C LYS A 325 -10.73 4.67 0.38
N HIS A 326 -11.25 5.01 -0.80
CA HIS A 326 -11.09 6.35 -1.37
C HIS A 326 -11.75 7.43 -0.51
N ASP A 327 -12.93 7.14 0.04
CA ASP A 327 -13.58 8.04 1.00
C ASP A 327 -12.72 8.19 2.28
N ALA A 328 -12.11 7.10 2.77
CA ALA A 328 -11.19 7.13 3.90
C ALA A 328 -9.92 7.96 3.62
N VAL A 329 -9.33 7.84 2.43
CA VAL A 329 -8.21 8.68 1.98
C VAL A 329 -8.58 10.15 2.04
N ASN A 330 -9.77 10.52 1.55
CA ASN A 330 -10.21 11.90 1.53
C ASN A 330 -10.59 12.44 2.91
N ARG A 331 -11.04 11.58 3.81
CA ARG A 331 -11.16 11.91 5.25
C ARG A 331 -9.78 12.25 5.83
N THR A 332 -8.76 11.47 5.52
CA THR A 332 -7.38 11.73 5.97
C THR A 332 -6.83 13.03 5.39
N ALA A 333 -6.97 13.25 4.09
CA ALA A 333 -6.51 14.49 3.44
C ALA A 333 -7.19 15.74 4.03
N ARG A 334 -8.50 15.65 4.33
CA ARG A 334 -9.24 16.71 5.04
C ARG A 334 -8.67 16.96 6.42
N ALA A 335 -8.46 15.93 7.24
CA ALA A 335 -7.94 16.10 8.60
C ALA A 335 -6.53 16.72 8.62
N LEU A 336 -5.65 16.30 7.71
CA LEU A 336 -4.34 16.93 7.53
C LEU A 336 -4.50 18.41 7.15
N THR A 337 -5.37 18.72 6.19
CA THR A 337 -5.66 20.09 5.75
C THR A 337 -6.20 20.96 6.90
N GLU A 338 -7.15 20.46 7.68
CA GLU A 338 -7.76 21.18 8.81
C GLU A 338 -6.74 21.54 9.89
N ASN A 339 -5.67 20.75 10.02
CA ASN A 339 -4.55 20.96 10.93
C ASN A 339 -3.36 21.70 10.30
N GLY A 340 -3.47 22.18 9.06
CA GLY A 340 -2.40 22.89 8.36
C GLY A 340 -1.23 22.00 7.92
N LEU A 341 -1.45 20.69 7.83
CA LEU A 341 -0.46 19.68 7.48
C LEU A 341 -0.52 19.31 5.99
N SER A 342 0.64 19.01 5.40
CA SER A 342 0.75 18.69 3.98
C SER A 342 0.51 17.21 3.68
N PHE A 343 0.17 16.92 2.43
CA PHE A 343 -0.03 15.56 1.94
C PHE A 343 0.46 15.42 0.50
N ILE A 344 0.67 14.19 0.05
CA ILE A 344 1.03 13.83 -1.32
C ILE A 344 -0.11 13.01 -1.93
N ALA A 345 -0.81 13.61 -2.89
CA ALA A 345 -1.79 12.98 -3.76
C ALA A 345 -1.18 12.65 -5.13
N ALA A 346 -1.96 12.10 -6.07
CA ALA A 346 -1.52 11.87 -7.46
C ALA A 346 -1.11 13.18 -8.15
N GLN A 347 0.21 13.42 -8.28
CA GLN A 347 0.76 14.76 -8.54
C GLN A 347 0.43 15.31 -9.93
N LYS A 348 0.25 14.45 -10.93
CA LYS A 348 -0.17 14.88 -12.28
C LYS A 348 -1.67 15.14 -12.38
N LEU A 349 -2.48 14.69 -11.43
CA LEU A 349 -3.91 15.00 -11.38
C LEU A 349 -4.20 16.27 -10.58
N HIS A 350 -3.52 16.42 -9.44
CA HIS A 350 -3.80 17.49 -8.47
C HIS A 350 -2.67 18.52 -8.49
N LYS A 351 -2.78 19.49 -9.41
CA LYS A 351 -1.77 20.55 -9.59
C LYS A 351 -1.59 21.36 -8.29
N LYS A 352 -0.33 21.73 -8.01
CA LYS A 352 0.05 22.63 -6.91
C LYS A 352 -0.14 24.09 -7.29
#